data_AF-A0A1A7WQG4-F1
#
_entry.id   AF-A0A1A7WQG4-F1
#
_cell.length_a   1.000
_cell.length_b   1.000
_cell.length_c   1.000
_cell.angle_alpha   90.00
_cell.angle_beta   90.00
_cell.angle_gamma   90.00
#
_symmetry.space_group_name_H-M   'P 1'
#
loop_
_entity.id
_entity.type
_entity.pdbx_description
1 polymer ?
#
loop_
_entity_poly.entity_id
_entity_poly.type
_entity_poly.pdbx_seq_one_letter_code
_entity_poly.pdbx_strand_id
1 'polypeptide(L)'
;RQHQKQLIALENRLKAEMDEHRLRLQKELETQANNTYIELERLAKRHVAQTDKEMKSVAAEERRIQQQIVAQQKKELTSFLENQKKEYRLCKDKIKEEMSEDPSSKEEKVERLSRYKETMQRSQAEEEAHLLAQQRMVYDRSCRALKRRSLLRRHEFEQEQLREELNKKRTQKEMEHALMIRQDESTQDLEHRQLQMLQKLRVELMRLQHQTELENQEEYNSRRQTELHRKHTLEQRQQPRNLKTLEMQIKKQFQDTCKVQNKQYKALRNHQLEVSPKGDHKTILKNLKEEQTRKLAILAEQYEQSINEMMASQAMRLEAEQDSECLALKQQLKQEMELLDAYQKKTKSQMEAQHEREQQKLEQKVSIRRAHLEQKIEEELAALQKERTEKIKHLFERQDREISTFDSESRSLGFGSLGSLDFPKEDNR
;
A
#
# COMPACT_ATOMS: atom_id res chain seq x y z
N ARG A 1 2.07 -22.93 26.43
CA ARG A 1 0.73 -23.30 25.89
C ARG A 1 -0.21 -22.10 25.76
N GLN A 2 -0.41 -21.29 26.81
CA GLN A 2 -1.28 -20.10 26.74
C GLN A 2 -0.75 -19.00 25.79
N HIS A 3 0.55 -18.71 25.81
CA HIS A 3 1.18 -17.74 24.90
C HIS A 3 0.93 -18.09 23.42
N GLN A 4 1.12 -19.37 23.06
CA GLN A 4 0.86 -19.86 21.70
C GLN A 4 -0.61 -19.74 21.31
N LYS A 5 -1.55 -20.00 22.23
CA LYS A 5 -2.98 -19.83 21.97
C LYS A 5 -3.33 -18.36 21.69
N GLN A 6 -2.73 -17.41 22.40
CA GLN A 6 -2.93 -15.98 22.16
C GLN A 6 -2.40 -15.54 20.80
N LEU A 7 -1.21 -16.01 20.40
CA LEU A 7 -0.64 -15.74 19.08
C LEU A 7 -1.54 -16.26 17.95
N ILE A 8 -1.97 -17.53 18.03
CA ILE A 8 -2.86 -18.13 17.03
C ILE A 8 -4.20 -17.38 16.95
N ALA A 9 -4.76 -16.97 18.09
CA ALA A 9 -6.00 -16.20 18.12
C ALA A 9 -5.83 -14.83 17.43
N LEU A 10 -4.71 -14.15 17.65
CA LEU A 10 -4.40 -12.90 16.97
C LEU A 10 -4.20 -13.13 15.46
N GLU A 11 -3.39 -14.11 15.06
CA GLU A 11 -3.14 -14.44 13.65
C GLU A 11 -4.44 -14.73 12.89
N ASN A 12 -5.36 -15.49 13.49
CA ASN A 12 -6.67 -15.76 12.89
C ASN A 12 -7.53 -14.50 12.73
N ARG A 13 -7.49 -13.60 13.72
CA ARG A 13 -8.20 -12.31 13.66
C ARG A 13 -7.63 -11.42 12.56
N LEU A 14 -6.30 -11.31 12.46
CA LEU A 14 -5.64 -10.51 11.43
C LEU A 14 -5.91 -11.08 10.03
N LYS A 15 -5.95 -12.41 9.90
CA LYS A 15 -6.35 -13.07 8.65
C LYS A 15 -7.78 -12.72 8.24
N ALA A 16 -8.73 -12.78 9.17
CA ALA A 16 -10.12 -12.40 8.90
C ALA A 16 -10.25 -10.92 8.50
N GLU A 17 -9.51 -10.03 9.15
CA GLU A 17 -9.46 -8.60 8.80
C GLU A 17 -8.89 -8.38 7.38
N MET A 18 -7.85 -9.11 6.98
CA MET A 18 -7.33 -9.06 5.61
C MET A 18 -8.34 -9.54 4.57
N ASP A 19 -9.09 -10.59 4.87
CA ASP A 19 -10.10 -11.14 3.96
C ASP A 19 -11.29 -10.18 3.82
N GLU A 20 -11.72 -9.53 4.92
CA GLU A 20 -12.73 -8.47 4.87
C GLU A 20 -12.25 -7.26 4.07
N HIS A 21 -10.99 -6.85 4.26
CA HIS A 21 -10.38 -5.77 3.50
C HIS A 21 -10.38 -6.07 2.00
N ARG A 22 -9.94 -7.26 1.59
CA ARG A 22 -9.97 -7.70 0.18
C ARG A 22 -11.38 -7.66 -0.41
N LEU A 23 -12.38 -8.13 0.34
CA LEU A 23 -13.78 -8.09 -0.11
C LEU A 23 -14.28 -6.65 -0.29
N ARG A 24 -13.87 -5.72 0.59
CA ARG A 24 -14.20 -4.29 0.47
C ARG A 24 -13.59 -3.69 -0.80
N LEU A 25 -12.31 -3.95 -1.05
CA LEU A 25 -11.62 -3.46 -2.25
C LEU A 25 -12.25 -4.01 -3.54
N GLN A 26 -12.67 -5.28 -3.54
CA GLN A 26 -13.37 -5.87 -4.67
C GLN A 26 -14.71 -5.15 -4.94
N LYS A 27 -15.50 -4.88 -3.90
CA LYS A 27 -16.77 -4.15 -4.04
C LYS A 27 -16.58 -2.73 -4.57
N GLU A 28 -15.51 -2.05 -4.17
CA GLU A 28 -15.16 -0.72 -4.69
C GLU A 28 -14.83 -0.77 -6.18
N LEU A 29 -14.07 -1.78 -6.63
CA LEU A 29 -13.77 -1.99 -8.04
C LEU A 29 -15.02 -2.28 -8.87
N GLU A 30 -15.90 -3.16 -8.38
CA GLU A 30 -17.19 -3.47 -9.02
C GLU A 30 -18.08 -2.24 -9.12
N THR A 31 -18.14 -1.44 -8.05
CA THR A 31 -18.90 -0.19 -8.03
C THR A 31 -18.36 0.82 -9.04
N GLN A 32 -17.04 1.00 -9.08
CA GLN A 32 -16.39 1.88 -10.04
C GLN A 32 -16.63 1.43 -11.48
N ALA A 33 -16.50 0.13 -11.77
CA ALA A 33 -16.77 -0.43 -13.10
C ALA A 33 -18.22 -0.21 -13.54
N ASN A 34 -19.19 -0.42 -12.65
CA ASN A 34 -20.60 -0.17 -12.91
C ASN A 34 -20.88 1.31 -13.20
N ASN A 35 -20.27 2.23 -12.43
CA ASN A 35 -20.38 3.67 -12.66
C ASN A 35 -19.81 4.06 -14.02
N THR A 36 -18.61 3.59 -14.36
CA THR A 36 -17.97 3.79 -15.68
C THR A 36 -18.89 3.31 -16.81
N TYR A 37 -19.49 2.11 -16.67
CA TYR A 37 -20.40 1.55 -17.66
C TYR A 37 -21.63 2.47 -17.90
N ILE A 38 -22.30 2.88 -16.81
CA ILE A 38 -23.48 3.77 -16.89
C ILE A 38 -23.12 5.10 -17.54
N GLU A 39 -21.96 5.67 -17.20
CA GLU A 39 -21.52 6.94 -17.78
C GLU A 39 -21.22 6.83 -19.28
N LEU A 40 -20.57 5.74 -19.72
CA LEU A 40 -20.29 5.48 -21.14
C LEU A 40 -21.58 5.27 -21.92
N GLU A 41 -22.54 4.53 -21.36
CA GLU A 41 -23.84 4.31 -21.99
C GLU A 41 -24.61 5.64 -22.14
N ARG A 42 -24.57 6.50 -21.12
CA ARG A 42 -25.17 7.84 -21.18
C ARG A 42 -24.52 8.73 -22.23
N LEU A 43 -23.19 8.69 -22.33
CA LEU A 43 -22.46 9.45 -23.35
C LEU A 43 -22.82 8.97 -24.76
N ALA A 44 -22.83 7.66 -24.99
CA ALA A 44 -23.22 7.08 -26.27
C ALA A 44 -24.65 7.46 -26.69
N LYS A 45 -25.61 7.37 -25.76
CA LYS A 45 -27.00 7.79 -26.00
C LYS A 45 -27.10 9.28 -26.34
N ARG A 46 -26.32 10.13 -25.66
CA ARG A 46 -26.24 11.56 -25.96
C ARG A 46 -25.69 11.81 -27.36
N HIS A 47 -24.61 11.13 -27.74
CA HIS A 47 -24.01 11.26 -29.06
C HIS A 47 -25.01 10.90 -30.16
N VAL A 48 -25.71 9.76 -30.03
CA VAL A 48 -26.75 9.35 -30.98
C VAL A 48 -27.84 10.42 -31.13
N ALA A 49 -28.39 10.91 -30.00
CA ALA A 49 -29.44 11.93 -30.02
C ALA A 49 -28.97 13.26 -30.64
N GLN A 50 -27.72 13.64 -30.41
CA GLN A 50 -27.14 14.86 -30.96
C GLN A 50 -26.87 14.72 -32.46
N THR A 51 -26.39 13.56 -32.92
CA THR A 51 -26.24 13.23 -34.34
C THR A 51 -27.59 13.30 -35.07
N ASP A 52 -28.64 12.70 -34.51
CA ASP A 52 -30.00 12.76 -35.08
C ASP A 52 -30.54 14.19 -35.17
N LYS A 53 -30.27 15.01 -34.15
CA LYS A 53 -30.66 16.42 -34.13
C LYS A 53 -29.91 17.21 -35.21
N GLU A 54 -28.62 16.98 -35.36
CA GLU A 54 -27.80 17.66 -36.35
C GLU A 54 -28.20 17.29 -37.78
N MET A 55 -28.47 16.00 -38.05
CA MET A 55 -28.99 15.55 -39.34
C MET A 55 -30.30 16.24 -39.72
N LYS A 56 -31.23 16.39 -38.75
CA LYS A 56 -32.50 17.09 -38.98
C LYS A 56 -32.29 18.59 -39.20
N SER A 57 -31.37 19.20 -38.44
CA SER A 57 -31.01 20.63 -38.56
C SER A 57 -30.46 20.94 -39.95
N VAL A 58 -29.48 20.15 -40.39
CA VAL A 58 -28.89 20.24 -41.73
C VAL A 58 -29.97 20.08 -42.80
N ALA A 59 -30.80 19.04 -42.74
CA ALA A 59 -31.86 18.83 -43.72
C ALA A 59 -32.93 19.94 -43.75
N ALA A 60 -33.17 20.62 -42.63
CA ALA A 60 -34.06 21.77 -42.56
C ALA A 60 -33.43 23.02 -43.21
N GLU A 61 -32.16 23.29 -42.92
CA GLU A 61 -31.39 24.38 -43.52
C GLU A 61 -31.25 24.19 -45.04
N GLU A 62 -30.99 22.96 -45.49
CA GLU A 62 -30.89 22.64 -46.91
C GLU A 62 -32.18 22.99 -47.66
N ARG A 63 -33.33 22.59 -47.11
CA ARG A 63 -34.65 22.92 -47.67
C ARG A 63 -34.91 24.42 -47.68
N ARG A 64 -34.54 25.13 -46.60
CA ARG A 64 -34.73 26.59 -46.50
C ARG A 64 -33.96 27.33 -47.60
N ILE A 65 -32.69 26.98 -47.79
CA ILE A 65 -31.83 27.62 -48.80
C ILE A 65 -32.31 27.28 -50.22
N GLN A 66 -32.70 26.03 -50.48
CA GLN A 66 -33.29 25.65 -51.77
C GLN A 66 -34.56 26.45 -52.08
N GLN A 67 -35.44 26.63 -51.10
CA GLN A 67 -36.65 27.44 -51.25
C GLN A 67 -36.32 28.92 -51.52
N GLN A 68 -35.33 29.48 -50.83
CA GLN A 68 -34.88 30.85 -51.06
C GLN A 68 -34.35 31.05 -52.48
N ILE A 69 -33.53 30.12 -52.99
CA ILE A 69 -33.02 30.18 -54.37
C ILE A 69 -34.17 30.11 -55.38
N VAL A 70 -35.09 29.16 -55.23
CA VAL A 70 -36.24 29.01 -56.14
C VAL A 70 -37.16 30.24 -56.09
N ALA A 71 -37.39 30.82 -54.90
CA ALA A 71 -38.19 32.03 -54.76
C ALA A 71 -37.54 33.22 -55.47
N GLN A 72 -36.22 33.37 -55.34
CA GLN A 72 -35.46 34.41 -56.04
C GLN A 72 -35.51 34.21 -57.57
N GLN A 73 -35.32 32.99 -58.06
CA GLN A 73 -35.41 32.66 -59.49
C GLN A 73 -36.80 32.95 -60.07
N LYS A 74 -37.87 32.64 -59.34
CA LYS A 74 -39.25 32.97 -59.74
C LYS A 74 -39.48 34.47 -59.84
N LYS A 75 -38.94 35.25 -58.88
CA LYS A 75 -39.03 36.72 -58.90
C LYS A 75 -38.32 37.30 -60.11
N GLU A 76 -37.09 36.83 -60.38
CA GLU A 76 -36.30 37.24 -61.54
C GLU A 76 -37.00 36.88 -62.86
N LEU A 77 -37.51 35.65 -62.99
CA LEU A 77 -38.24 35.20 -64.18
C LEU A 77 -39.50 36.04 -64.41
N THR A 78 -40.26 36.33 -63.36
CA THR A 78 -41.47 37.16 -63.45
C THR A 78 -41.12 38.57 -63.94
N SER A 79 -40.10 39.20 -63.34
CA SER A 79 -39.61 40.51 -63.75
C SER A 79 -39.09 40.50 -65.20
N PHE A 80 -38.41 39.42 -65.61
CA PHE A 80 -37.90 39.24 -66.96
C PHE A 80 -39.04 39.18 -67.99
N LEU A 81 -40.06 38.33 -67.74
CA LEU A 81 -41.23 38.19 -68.62
C LEU A 81 -42.06 39.50 -68.71
N GLU A 82 -42.17 40.25 -67.62
CA GLU A 82 -42.82 41.57 -67.64
C GLU A 82 -42.06 42.58 -68.51
N ASN A 83 -40.74 42.59 -68.45
CA ASN A 83 -39.89 43.44 -69.28
C ASN A 83 -39.99 43.03 -70.76
N GLN A 84 -39.90 41.74 -71.05
CA GLN A 84 -40.06 41.19 -72.41
C GLN A 84 -41.42 41.57 -73.04
N LYS A 85 -42.51 41.55 -72.26
CA LYS A 85 -43.84 42.02 -72.70
C LYS A 85 -43.90 43.54 -72.96
N LYS A 86 -43.13 44.34 -72.24
CA LYS A 86 -43.03 45.79 -72.48
C LYS A 86 -42.22 46.06 -73.76
N GLU A 87 -41.09 45.40 -73.93
CA GLU A 87 -40.25 45.51 -75.12
C GLU A 87 -40.95 45.01 -76.38
N TYR A 88 -41.67 43.89 -76.32
CA TYR A 88 -42.49 43.40 -77.42
C TYR A 88 -43.51 44.45 -77.88
N ARG A 89 -44.16 45.15 -76.94
CA ARG A 89 -45.11 46.22 -77.25
C ARG A 89 -44.41 47.37 -77.97
N LEU A 90 -43.31 47.87 -77.42
CA LEU A 90 -42.53 48.96 -78.00
C LEU A 90 -41.99 48.63 -79.40
N CYS A 91 -41.38 47.45 -79.58
CA CYS A 91 -40.87 47.01 -80.87
C CYS A 91 -42.00 46.81 -81.89
N LYS A 92 -43.10 46.14 -81.51
CA LYS A 92 -44.28 45.98 -82.37
C LYS A 92 -44.85 47.32 -82.84
N ASP A 93 -44.88 48.33 -81.97
CA ASP A 93 -45.41 49.65 -82.32
C ASP A 93 -44.45 50.41 -83.25
N LYS A 94 -43.13 50.34 -83.03
CA LYS A 94 -42.11 50.87 -83.97
C LYS A 94 -42.18 50.25 -85.37
N ILE A 95 -42.36 48.94 -85.46
CA ILE A 95 -42.45 48.26 -86.77
C ILE A 95 -43.75 48.63 -87.47
N LYS A 96 -44.86 48.80 -86.74
CA LYS A 96 -46.10 49.29 -87.36
C LYS A 96 -45.92 50.69 -87.96
N GLU A 97 -45.12 51.53 -87.31
CA GLU A 97 -44.74 52.87 -87.78
C GLU A 97 -43.85 52.78 -89.03
N GLU A 98 -42.77 51.98 -89.02
CA GLU A 98 -41.89 51.74 -90.18
C GLU A 98 -42.64 51.16 -91.39
N MET A 99 -43.60 50.24 -91.16
CA MET A 99 -44.42 49.63 -92.22
C MET A 99 -45.48 50.58 -92.81
N SER A 100 -45.75 51.70 -92.14
CA SER A 100 -46.63 52.77 -92.65
C SER A 100 -45.93 53.67 -93.67
N GLU A 101 -44.59 53.71 -93.67
CA GLU A 101 -43.75 54.52 -94.56
C GLU A 101 -43.20 53.75 -95.78
N ASP A 102 -43.39 52.42 -95.82
CA ASP A 102 -42.88 51.52 -96.89
C ASP A 102 -43.81 51.51 -98.13
N PRO A 103 -43.34 51.67 -99.39
CA PRO A 103 -44.18 51.68 -100.60
C PRO A 103 -44.58 50.28 -101.16
N SER A 104 -44.26 49.19 -100.46
CA SER A 104 -44.56 47.79 -100.87
C SER A 104 -46.05 47.38 -100.89
N SER A 105 -46.36 46.25 -101.52
CA SER A 105 -47.74 45.73 -101.67
C SER A 105 -48.35 45.30 -100.33
N LYS A 106 -49.68 45.37 -100.19
CA LYS A 106 -50.41 44.99 -98.95
C LYS A 106 -50.10 43.56 -98.48
N GLU A 107 -49.96 42.61 -99.40
CA GLU A 107 -49.66 41.20 -99.07
C GLU A 107 -48.22 41.03 -98.56
N GLU A 108 -47.25 41.69 -99.19
CA GLU A 108 -45.84 41.66 -98.77
C GLU A 108 -45.64 42.29 -97.39
N LYS A 109 -46.40 43.36 -97.08
CA LYS A 109 -46.38 44.00 -95.75
C LYS A 109 -46.92 43.09 -94.65
N VAL A 110 -47.99 42.36 -94.92
CA VAL A 110 -48.58 41.41 -93.96
C VAL A 110 -47.64 40.24 -93.71
N GLU A 111 -47.03 39.68 -94.76
CA GLU A 111 -46.09 38.57 -94.63
C GLU A 111 -44.80 38.99 -93.90
N ARG A 112 -44.24 40.16 -94.23
CA ARG A 112 -43.04 40.72 -93.55
C ARG A 112 -43.31 40.99 -92.07
N LEU A 113 -44.47 41.57 -91.72
CA LEU A 113 -44.87 41.78 -90.33
C LEU A 113 -45.06 40.45 -89.58
N SER A 114 -45.58 39.42 -90.25
CA SER A 114 -45.71 38.07 -89.69
C SER A 114 -44.36 37.44 -89.41
N ARG A 115 -43.44 37.45 -90.38
CA ARG A 115 -42.07 36.93 -90.21
C ARG A 115 -41.32 37.64 -89.10
N TYR A 116 -41.44 38.97 -89.00
CA TYR A 116 -40.79 39.73 -87.93
C TYR A 116 -41.34 39.35 -86.55
N LYS A 117 -42.67 39.24 -86.40
CA LYS A 117 -43.28 38.79 -85.13
C LYS A 117 -42.81 37.40 -84.75
N GLU A 118 -42.67 36.50 -85.70
CA GLU A 118 -42.14 35.15 -85.48
C GLU A 118 -40.66 35.19 -85.04
N THR A 119 -39.80 35.98 -85.71
CA THR A 119 -38.40 36.15 -85.31
C THR A 119 -38.25 36.74 -83.92
N MET A 120 -39.05 37.77 -83.59
CA MET A 120 -39.03 38.39 -82.27
C MET A 120 -39.52 37.41 -81.19
N GLN A 121 -40.60 36.65 -81.45
CA GLN A 121 -41.07 35.61 -80.52
C GLN A 121 -40.03 34.50 -80.33
N ARG A 122 -39.33 34.10 -81.41
CA ARG A 122 -38.25 33.11 -81.34
C ARG A 122 -37.08 33.62 -80.51
N SER A 123 -36.62 34.85 -80.73
CA SER A 123 -35.56 35.49 -79.94
C SER A 123 -35.96 35.62 -78.46
N GLN A 124 -37.20 35.99 -78.17
CA GLN A 124 -37.74 36.05 -76.81
C GLN A 124 -37.76 34.68 -76.13
N ALA A 125 -38.15 33.62 -76.85
CA ALA A 125 -38.11 32.25 -76.36
C ALA A 125 -36.67 31.75 -76.14
N GLU A 126 -35.73 32.14 -77.00
CA GLU A 126 -34.30 31.82 -76.85
C GLU A 126 -33.69 32.50 -75.61
N GLU A 127 -34.01 33.78 -75.36
CA GLU A 127 -33.54 34.50 -74.17
C GLU A 127 -34.17 33.97 -72.87
N GLU A 128 -35.46 33.61 -72.88
CA GLU A 128 -36.11 32.94 -71.75
C GLU A 128 -35.46 31.57 -71.47
N ALA A 129 -35.22 30.78 -72.52
CA ALA A 129 -34.54 29.50 -72.40
C ALA A 129 -33.11 29.66 -71.84
N HIS A 130 -32.39 30.70 -72.25
CA HIS A 130 -31.07 31.02 -71.73
C HIS A 130 -31.11 31.40 -70.23
N LEU A 131 -32.05 32.25 -69.82
CA LEU A 131 -32.25 32.61 -68.41
C LEU A 131 -32.56 31.38 -67.56
N LEU A 132 -33.48 30.52 -68.01
CA LEU A 132 -33.84 29.28 -67.31
C LEU A 132 -32.65 28.31 -67.21
N ALA A 133 -31.85 28.19 -68.27
CA ALA A 133 -30.63 27.39 -68.25
C ALA A 133 -29.60 27.93 -67.24
N GLN A 134 -29.42 29.26 -67.18
CA GLN A 134 -28.54 29.91 -66.21
C GLN A 134 -29.04 29.72 -64.77
N GLN A 135 -30.35 29.90 -64.52
CA GLN A 135 -30.96 29.66 -63.21
C GLN A 135 -30.76 28.20 -62.77
N ARG A 136 -30.95 27.23 -63.67
CA ARG A 136 -30.69 25.82 -63.38
C ARG A 136 -29.23 25.57 -62.98
N MET A 137 -28.27 26.12 -63.71
CA MET A 137 -26.85 25.99 -63.35
C MET A 137 -26.52 26.60 -61.99
N VAL A 138 -27.08 27.77 -61.67
CA VAL A 138 -26.89 28.42 -60.36
C VAL A 138 -27.51 27.58 -59.23
N TYR A 139 -28.70 27.02 -59.44
CA TYR A 139 -29.36 26.15 -58.47
C TYR A 139 -28.55 24.88 -58.20
N ASP A 140 -28.12 24.18 -59.25
CA ASP A 140 -27.35 22.94 -59.14
C ASP A 140 -26.01 23.18 -58.44
N ARG A 141 -25.32 24.29 -58.78
CA ARG A 141 -24.06 24.69 -58.14
C ARG A 141 -24.26 25.03 -56.67
N SER A 142 -25.33 25.76 -56.34
CA SER A 142 -25.65 26.13 -54.95
C SER A 142 -26.00 24.90 -54.11
N CYS A 143 -26.77 23.95 -54.66
CA CYS A 143 -27.07 22.68 -54.00
C CYS A 143 -25.81 21.87 -53.74
N ARG A 144 -24.86 21.81 -54.69
CA ARG A 144 -23.59 21.10 -54.48
C ARG A 144 -22.71 21.78 -53.43
N ALA A 145 -22.63 23.11 -53.44
CA ALA A 145 -21.89 23.88 -52.42
C ALA A 145 -22.47 23.68 -51.01
N LEU A 146 -23.80 23.64 -50.91
CA LEU A 146 -24.50 23.37 -49.65
C LEU A 146 -24.20 21.97 -49.12
N LYS A 147 -24.25 20.94 -49.97
CA LYS A 147 -23.86 19.57 -49.59
C LYS A 147 -22.42 19.50 -49.09
N ARG A 148 -21.50 20.26 -49.71
CA ARG A 148 -20.11 20.36 -49.25
C ARG A 148 -20.01 20.99 -47.85
N ARG A 149 -20.77 22.06 -47.59
CA ARG A 149 -20.82 22.71 -46.27
C ARG A 149 -21.41 21.79 -45.21
N SER A 150 -22.48 21.06 -45.54
CA SER A 150 -23.08 20.04 -44.67
C SER A 150 -22.09 18.93 -44.31
N LEU A 151 -21.30 18.48 -45.29
CA LEU A 151 -20.23 17.49 -45.07
C LEU A 151 -19.18 18.00 -44.07
N LEU A 152 -18.68 19.22 -44.24
CA LEU A 152 -17.68 19.81 -43.34
C LEU A 152 -18.22 20.00 -41.93
N ARG A 153 -19.46 20.48 -41.77
CA ARG A 153 -20.09 20.58 -40.43
C ARG A 153 -20.24 19.23 -39.75
N ARG A 154 -20.61 18.18 -40.50
CA ARG A 154 -20.63 16.81 -39.98
C ARG A 154 -19.24 16.38 -39.50
N HIS A 155 -18.19 16.71 -40.26
CA HIS A 155 -16.81 16.39 -39.87
C HIS A 155 -16.38 17.09 -38.59
N GLU A 156 -16.68 18.38 -38.45
CA GLU A 156 -16.41 19.16 -37.23
C GLU A 156 -17.13 18.56 -36.02
N PHE A 157 -18.40 18.21 -36.19
CA PHE A 157 -19.21 17.58 -35.16
C PHE A 157 -18.67 16.21 -34.73
N GLU A 158 -18.29 15.36 -35.68
CA GLU A 158 -17.64 14.06 -35.41
C GLU A 158 -16.31 14.23 -34.65
N GLN A 159 -15.52 15.25 -34.97
CA GLN A 159 -14.29 15.56 -34.24
C GLN A 159 -14.58 15.98 -32.80
N GLU A 160 -15.65 16.74 -32.56
CA GLU A 160 -16.06 17.19 -31.24
C GLU A 160 -16.53 16.02 -30.36
N GLN A 161 -17.36 15.12 -30.91
CA GLN A 161 -17.75 13.87 -30.25
C GLN A 161 -16.55 12.98 -29.92
N LEU A 162 -15.62 12.82 -30.86
CA LEU A 162 -14.39 12.05 -30.60
C LEU A 162 -13.56 12.67 -29.48
N ARG A 163 -13.46 14.01 -29.41
CA ARG A 163 -12.77 14.70 -28.31
C ARG A 163 -13.45 14.45 -26.97
N GLU A 164 -14.78 14.51 -26.90
CA GLU A 164 -15.54 14.21 -25.68
C GLU A 164 -15.32 12.76 -25.23
N GLU A 165 -15.41 11.78 -26.14
CA GLU A 165 -15.14 10.36 -25.88
C GLU A 165 -13.73 10.11 -25.36
N LEU A 166 -12.71 10.66 -26.04
CA LEU A 166 -11.30 10.48 -25.65
C LEU A 166 -11.01 11.13 -24.29
N ASN A 167 -11.57 12.31 -24.02
CA ASN A 167 -11.44 12.97 -22.72
C ASN A 167 -12.13 12.17 -21.62
N LYS A 168 -13.35 11.65 -21.88
CA LYS A 168 -14.07 10.83 -20.92
C LYS A 168 -13.30 9.56 -20.59
N LYS A 169 -12.79 8.86 -21.61
CA LYS A 169 -11.95 7.66 -21.44
C LYS A 169 -10.69 7.96 -20.62
N ARG A 170 -10.03 9.10 -20.86
CA ARG A 170 -8.89 9.54 -20.05
C ARG A 170 -9.26 9.73 -18.59
N THR A 171 -10.33 10.48 -18.31
CA THR A 171 -10.77 10.72 -16.92
C THR A 171 -11.14 9.44 -16.20
N GLN A 172 -11.76 8.48 -16.89
CA GLN A 172 -12.08 7.17 -16.32
C GLN A 172 -10.80 6.38 -15.98
N LYS A 173 -9.81 6.39 -16.86
CA LYS A 173 -8.52 5.75 -16.58
C LYS A 173 -7.76 6.40 -15.43
N GLU A 174 -7.75 7.73 -15.35
CA GLU A 174 -7.18 8.46 -14.21
C GLU A 174 -7.87 8.08 -12.89
N MET A 175 -9.20 7.92 -12.88
CA MET A 175 -9.94 7.46 -11.70
C MET A 175 -9.62 6.01 -11.33
N GLU A 176 -9.49 5.11 -12.31
CA GLU A 176 -9.07 3.72 -12.08
C GLU A 176 -7.67 3.64 -11.48
N HIS A 177 -6.72 4.41 -12.01
CA HIS A 177 -5.34 4.49 -11.50
C HIS A 177 -5.32 5.04 -10.08
N ALA A 178 -6.04 6.13 -9.81
CA ALA A 178 -6.16 6.71 -8.48
C ALA A 178 -6.86 5.78 -7.47
N LEU A 179 -7.77 4.92 -7.92
CA LEU A 179 -8.35 3.87 -7.08
C LEU A 179 -7.30 2.81 -6.76
N MET A 180 -6.61 2.25 -7.76
CA MET A 180 -5.58 1.22 -7.53
C MET A 180 -4.48 1.67 -6.56
N ILE A 181 -4.00 2.92 -6.68
CA ILE A 181 -3.02 3.51 -5.77
C ILE A 181 -3.56 3.55 -4.34
N ARG A 182 -4.79 4.05 -4.14
CA ARG A 182 -5.43 4.10 -2.81
C ARG A 182 -5.65 2.71 -2.21
N GLN A 183 -6.02 1.73 -3.03
CA GLN A 183 -6.20 0.35 -2.59
C GLN A 183 -4.86 -0.29 -2.16
N ASP A 184 -3.79 -0.03 -2.91
CA ASP A 184 -2.43 -0.45 -2.55
C ASP A 184 -1.96 0.16 -1.24
N GLU A 185 -2.11 1.48 -1.07
CA GLU A 185 -1.78 2.22 0.16
C GLU A 185 -2.58 1.70 1.36
N SER A 186 -3.89 1.53 1.21
CA SER A 186 -4.74 0.99 2.28
C SER A 186 -4.35 -0.44 2.68
N THR A 187 -3.95 -1.26 1.71
CA THR A 187 -3.46 -2.62 1.96
C THR A 187 -2.10 -2.60 2.65
N GLN A 188 -1.19 -1.73 2.21
CA GLN A 188 0.12 -1.53 2.83
C GLN A 188 -0.03 -1.11 4.30
N ASP A 189 -0.88 -0.14 4.60
CA ASP A 189 -1.12 0.34 5.97
C ASP A 189 -1.66 -0.78 6.87
N LEU A 190 -2.56 -1.61 6.34
CA LEU A 190 -3.08 -2.76 7.05
C LEU A 190 -1.97 -3.79 7.33
N GLU A 191 -1.18 -4.17 6.32
CA GLU A 191 -0.08 -5.13 6.50
C GLU A 191 0.94 -4.66 7.55
N HIS A 192 1.31 -3.37 7.55
CA HIS A 192 2.21 -2.80 8.56
C HIS A 192 1.59 -2.83 9.96
N ARG A 193 0.32 -2.42 10.09
CA ARG A 193 -0.39 -2.45 11.37
C ARG A 193 -0.47 -3.87 11.93
N GLN A 194 -0.78 -4.85 11.10
CA GLN A 194 -0.87 -6.24 11.51
C GLN A 194 0.48 -6.80 11.97
N LEU A 195 1.56 -6.48 11.24
CA LEU A 195 2.91 -6.86 11.65
C LEU A 195 3.26 -6.23 13.01
N GLN A 196 3.01 -4.94 13.20
CA GLN A 196 3.26 -4.23 14.46
C GLN A 196 2.46 -4.83 15.62
N MET A 197 1.17 -5.14 15.43
CA MET A 197 0.34 -5.78 16.46
C MET A 197 0.90 -7.14 16.89
N LEU A 198 1.34 -7.93 15.91
CA LEU A 198 1.87 -9.27 16.14
C LEU A 198 3.23 -9.22 16.84
N GLN A 199 4.12 -8.32 16.41
CA GLN A 199 5.40 -8.06 17.07
C GLN A 199 5.21 -7.56 18.51
N LYS A 200 4.26 -6.63 18.72
CA LYS A 200 3.93 -6.12 20.06
C LYS A 200 3.48 -7.23 21.00
N LEU A 201 2.56 -8.11 20.55
CA LEU A 201 2.13 -9.25 21.36
C LEU A 201 3.30 -10.21 21.66
N ARG A 202 4.19 -10.48 20.70
CA ARG A 202 5.39 -11.30 20.92
C ARG A 202 6.31 -10.71 21.99
N VAL A 203 6.54 -9.40 21.97
CA VAL A 203 7.34 -8.69 22.99
C VAL A 203 6.67 -8.78 24.37
N GLU A 204 5.35 -8.55 24.45
CA GLU A 204 4.60 -8.64 25.71
C GLU A 204 4.65 -10.05 26.31
N LEU A 205 4.47 -11.08 25.48
CA LEU A 205 4.53 -12.48 25.89
C LEU A 205 5.94 -12.89 26.34
N MET A 206 6.99 -12.42 25.66
CA MET A 206 8.37 -12.66 26.09
C MET A 206 8.66 -11.97 27.42
N ARG A 207 8.21 -10.72 27.59
CA ARG A 207 8.38 -9.99 28.86
C ARG A 207 7.72 -10.73 30.02
N LEU A 208 6.50 -11.22 29.81
CA LEU A 208 5.78 -12.02 30.82
C LEU A 208 6.52 -13.31 31.13
N GLN A 209 7.01 -14.02 30.10
CA GLN A 209 7.81 -15.23 30.29
C GLN A 209 9.09 -14.96 31.11
N HIS A 210 9.86 -13.93 30.75
CA HIS A 210 11.09 -13.57 31.46
C HIS A 210 10.82 -13.20 32.92
N GLN A 211 9.71 -12.49 33.19
CA GLN A 211 9.28 -12.18 34.54
C GLN A 211 8.98 -13.44 35.36
N THR A 212 8.22 -14.39 34.79
CA THR A 212 7.93 -15.66 35.46
C THR A 212 9.19 -16.51 35.70
N GLU A 213 10.13 -16.52 34.75
CA GLU A 213 11.43 -17.20 34.92
C GLU A 213 12.25 -16.60 36.07
N LEU A 214 12.27 -15.26 36.18
CA LEU A 214 12.97 -14.54 37.25
C LEU A 214 12.35 -14.84 38.62
N GLU A 215 11.02 -14.74 38.73
CA GLU A 215 10.28 -15.07 39.96
C GLU A 215 10.56 -16.50 40.42
N ASN A 216 10.54 -17.47 39.49
CA ASN A 216 10.86 -18.86 39.80
C ASN A 216 12.31 -19.03 40.30
N GLN A 217 13.27 -18.32 39.71
CA GLN A 217 14.67 -18.38 40.13
C GLN A 217 14.88 -17.74 41.51
N GLU A 218 14.21 -16.63 41.80
CA GLU A 218 14.25 -15.98 43.12
C GLU A 218 13.65 -16.88 44.21
N GLU A 219 12.53 -17.55 43.91
CA GLU A 219 11.94 -18.56 44.81
C GLU A 219 12.89 -19.74 45.04
N TYR A 220 13.50 -20.27 43.98
CA TYR A 220 14.48 -21.35 44.07
C TYR A 220 15.67 -20.95 44.96
N ASN A 221 16.24 -19.77 44.72
CA ASN A 221 17.35 -19.22 45.49
C ASN A 221 17.00 -19.13 46.99
N SER A 222 15.82 -18.59 47.29
CA SER A 222 15.33 -18.44 48.67
C SER A 222 15.13 -19.80 49.37
N ARG A 223 14.61 -20.80 48.65
CA ARG A 223 14.45 -22.17 49.17
C ARG A 223 15.81 -22.81 49.47
N ARG A 224 16.78 -22.70 48.55
CA ARG A 224 18.14 -23.25 48.75
C ARG A 224 18.87 -22.62 49.93
N GLN A 225 18.75 -21.30 50.11
CA GLN A 225 19.31 -20.62 51.28
C GLN A 225 18.66 -21.10 52.58
N THR A 226 17.34 -21.28 52.59
CA THR A 226 16.61 -21.78 53.76
C THR A 226 17.00 -23.23 54.10
N GLU A 227 17.17 -24.09 53.09
CA GLU A 227 17.65 -25.46 53.26
C GLU A 227 19.05 -25.51 53.87
N LEU A 228 19.97 -24.67 53.39
CA LEU A 228 21.32 -24.58 53.93
C LEU A 228 21.30 -24.09 55.39
N HIS A 229 20.52 -23.05 55.69
CA HIS A 229 20.40 -22.54 57.05
C HIS A 229 19.81 -23.59 58.02
N ARG A 230 18.85 -24.39 57.57
CA ARG A 230 18.30 -25.52 58.34
C ARG A 230 19.36 -26.59 58.60
N LYS A 231 20.18 -26.92 57.59
CA LYS A 231 21.31 -27.85 57.75
C LYS A 231 22.29 -27.35 58.81
N HIS A 232 22.72 -26.09 58.72
CA HIS A 232 23.64 -25.48 59.67
C HIS A 232 23.08 -25.45 61.10
N THR A 233 21.80 -25.10 61.24
CA THR A 233 21.11 -25.12 62.55
C THR A 233 21.08 -26.53 63.14
N LEU A 234 20.87 -27.57 62.32
CA LEU A 234 20.85 -28.95 62.78
C LEU A 234 22.25 -29.40 63.24
N GLU A 235 23.30 -29.05 62.50
CA GLU A 235 24.69 -29.35 62.86
C GLU A 235 25.08 -28.69 64.18
N GLN A 236 24.75 -27.41 64.38
CA GLN A 236 24.96 -26.69 65.64
C GLN A 236 24.23 -27.36 66.80
N ARG A 237 23.00 -27.85 66.60
CA ARG A 237 22.26 -28.62 67.62
C ARG A 237 22.91 -29.96 67.95
N GLN A 238 23.55 -30.61 66.98
CA GLN A 238 24.24 -31.89 67.17
C GLN A 238 25.64 -31.72 67.76
N GLN A 239 26.25 -30.54 67.62
CA GLN A 239 27.62 -30.24 68.05
C GLN A 239 27.90 -30.61 69.52
N PRO A 240 27.06 -30.30 70.53
CA PRO A 240 27.33 -30.69 71.92
C PRO A 240 27.41 -32.21 72.12
N ARG A 241 26.66 -32.99 71.34
CA ARG A 241 26.70 -34.47 71.39
C ARG A 241 28.02 -35.01 70.85
N ASN A 242 28.50 -34.44 69.74
CA ASN A 242 29.76 -34.82 69.13
C ASN A 242 30.94 -34.45 70.03
N LEU A 243 30.90 -33.24 70.62
CA LEU A 243 31.92 -32.75 71.55
C LEU A 243 32.02 -33.61 72.81
N LYS A 244 30.89 -34.02 73.42
CA LYS A 244 30.89 -34.96 74.56
C LYS A 244 31.61 -36.28 74.26
N THR A 245 31.53 -36.75 73.02
CA THR A 245 32.18 -38.01 72.62
C THR A 245 33.70 -37.84 72.59
N LEU A 246 34.21 -36.73 72.03
CA LEU A 246 35.64 -36.37 72.06
C LEU A 246 36.14 -36.09 73.48
N GLU A 247 35.35 -35.35 74.27
CA GLU A 247 35.64 -35.05 75.67
C GLU A 247 35.84 -36.33 76.49
N MET A 248 34.99 -37.34 76.27
CA MET A 248 35.08 -38.62 76.95
C MET A 248 36.36 -39.41 76.56
N GLN A 249 36.83 -39.27 75.32
CA GLN A 249 38.10 -39.86 74.88
C GLN A 249 39.31 -39.19 75.54
N ILE A 250 39.34 -37.85 75.58
CA ILE A 250 40.39 -37.07 76.25
C ILE A 250 40.40 -37.39 77.75
N LYS A 251 39.22 -37.47 78.38
CA LYS A 251 39.06 -37.86 79.78
C LYS A 251 39.61 -39.26 80.06
N LYS A 252 39.36 -40.22 79.17
CA LYS A 252 39.91 -41.58 79.28
C LYS A 252 41.43 -41.57 79.21
N GLN A 253 42.01 -40.85 78.25
CA GLN A 253 43.46 -40.68 78.13
C GLN A 253 44.06 -40.06 79.39
N PHE A 254 43.46 -38.99 79.92
CA PHE A 254 43.90 -38.37 81.18
C PHE A 254 43.86 -39.35 82.36
N GLN A 255 42.78 -40.11 82.51
CA GLN A 255 42.65 -41.11 83.57
C GLN A 255 43.73 -42.20 83.46
N ASP A 256 44.02 -42.67 82.25
CA ASP A 256 45.04 -43.70 82.03
C ASP A 256 46.45 -43.16 82.30
N THR A 257 46.74 -41.91 81.92
CA THR A 257 48.00 -41.23 82.27
C THR A 257 48.15 -41.03 83.78
N CYS A 258 47.08 -40.64 84.48
CA CYS A 258 47.05 -40.55 85.94
C CYS A 258 47.31 -41.91 86.63
N LYS A 259 46.77 -43.01 86.09
CA LYS A 259 47.05 -44.37 86.60
C LYS A 259 48.51 -44.74 86.43
N VAL A 260 49.10 -44.44 85.27
CA VAL A 260 50.54 -44.69 85.01
C VAL A 260 51.41 -43.89 85.98
N GLN A 261 51.12 -42.60 86.17
CA GLN A 261 51.83 -41.74 87.13
C GLN A 261 51.72 -42.23 88.58
N ASN A 262 50.54 -42.69 89.00
CA ASN A 262 50.39 -43.28 90.34
C ASN A 262 51.19 -44.58 90.51
N LYS A 263 51.27 -45.43 89.47
CA LYS A 263 52.12 -46.63 89.50
C LYS A 263 53.61 -46.26 89.58
N GLN A 264 54.04 -45.30 88.77
CA GLN A 264 55.42 -44.78 88.78
C GLN A 264 55.79 -44.18 90.15
N TYR A 265 54.90 -43.38 90.74
CA TYR A 265 55.08 -42.84 92.09
C TYR A 265 55.26 -43.95 93.13
N LYS A 266 54.40 -44.97 93.13
CA LYS A 266 54.50 -46.11 94.06
C LYS A 266 55.84 -46.85 93.91
N ALA A 267 56.26 -47.12 92.67
CA ALA A 267 57.53 -47.76 92.38
C ALA A 267 58.72 -46.92 92.85
N LEU A 268 58.72 -45.62 92.54
CA LEU A 268 59.76 -44.67 92.94
C LEU A 268 59.82 -44.51 94.47
N ARG A 269 58.66 -44.45 95.14
CA ARG A 269 58.55 -44.37 96.60
C ARG A 269 59.13 -45.60 97.27
N ASN A 270 58.78 -46.81 96.82
CA ASN A 270 59.30 -48.05 97.39
C ASN A 270 60.82 -48.12 97.25
N HIS A 271 61.32 -47.85 96.04
CA HIS A 271 62.76 -47.84 95.77
C HIS A 271 63.50 -46.83 96.66
N GLN A 272 63.04 -45.57 96.74
CA GLN A 272 63.72 -44.55 97.56
C GLN A 272 63.72 -44.87 99.06
N LEU A 273 62.72 -45.58 99.58
CA LEU A 273 62.70 -46.05 100.97
C LEU A 273 63.66 -47.22 101.22
N GLU A 274 63.88 -48.08 100.21
CA GLU A 274 64.82 -49.21 100.28
C GLU A 274 66.28 -48.77 100.25
N VAL A 275 66.62 -47.76 99.44
CA VAL A 275 68.01 -47.30 99.28
C VAL A 275 68.45 -46.19 100.26
N SER A 276 67.55 -45.64 101.07
CA SER A 276 67.86 -44.48 101.94
C SER A 276 67.88 -44.83 103.44
N PRO A 277 68.72 -44.16 104.26
CA PRO A 277 68.75 -44.33 105.71
C PRO A 277 67.42 -43.95 106.39
N LYS A 278 67.04 -44.67 107.46
CA LYS A 278 65.76 -44.47 108.19
C LYS A 278 65.57 -43.04 108.73
N GLY A 279 66.64 -42.30 109.00
CA GLY A 279 66.59 -40.90 109.45
C GLY A 279 66.00 -39.94 108.41
N ASP A 280 66.16 -40.24 107.12
CA ASP A 280 65.79 -39.33 106.01
C ASP A 280 64.40 -39.64 105.41
N HIS A 281 63.82 -40.80 105.78
CA HIS A 281 62.55 -41.29 105.24
C HIS A 281 61.41 -40.27 105.35
N LYS A 282 61.37 -39.48 106.44
CA LYS A 282 60.34 -38.44 106.65
C LYS A 282 60.42 -37.34 105.59
N THR A 283 61.63 -36.88 105.29
CA THR A 283 61.90 -35.80 104.31
C THR A 283 61.66 -36.31 102.89
N ILE A 284 62.12 -37.52 102.58
CA ILE A 284 61.94 -38.17 101.28
C ILE A 284 60.45 -38.40 100.96
N LEU A 285 59.67 -38.91 101.91
CA LEU A 285 58.22 -39.10 101.74
C LEU A 285 57.48 -37.78 101.52
N LYS A 286 57.89 -36.72 102.22
CA LYS A 286 57.32 -35.38 102.03
C LYS A 286 57.60 -34.87 100.61
N ASN A 287 58.85 -34.91 100.17
CA ASN A 287 59.25 -34.45 98.84
C ASN A 287 58.61 -35.26 97.70
N LEU A 288 58.56 -36.59 97.83
CA LEU A 288 57.89 -37.45 96.86
C LEU A 288 56.39 -37.15 96.75
N LYS A 289 55.73 -36.86 97.88
CA LYS A 289 54.31 -36.52 97.91
C LYS A 289 54.05 -35.14 97.29
N GLU A 290 54.88 -34.15 97.60
CA GLU A 290 54.84 -32.83 96.95
C GLU A 290 55.04 -32.94 95.43
N GLU A 291 56.01 -33.74 94.99
CA GLU A 291 56.28 -34.00 93.57
C GLU A 291 55.13 -34.77 92.88
N GLN A 292 54.50 -35.73 93.57
CA GLN A 292 53.30 -36.41 93.08
C GLN A 292 52.14 -35.43 92.88
N THR A 293 51.89 -34.57 93.87
CA THR A 293 50.85 -33.53 93.78
C THR A 293 51.14 -32.56 92.63
N ARG A 294 52.40 -32.14 92.46
CA ARG A 294 52.81 -31.27 91.35
C ARG A 294 52.59 -31.92 89.99
N LYS A 295 53.01 -33.17 89.82
CA LYS A 295 52.81 -33.92 88.56
C LYS A 295 51.34 -34.14 88.23
N LEU A 296 50.51 -34.45 89.23
CA LEU A 296 49.06 -34.57 89.05
C LEU A 296 48.40 -33.23 88.72
N ALA A 297 48.87 -32.12 89.30
CA ALA A 297 48.39 -30.77 88.97
C ALA A 297 48.72 -30.40 87.52
N ILE A 298 49.95 -30.67 87.05
CA ILE A 298 50.35 -30.45 85.64
C ILE A 298 49.49 -31.28 84.69
N LEU A 299 49.21 -32.55 85.02
CA LEU A 299 48.34 -33.38 84.18
C LEU A 299 46.90 -32.85 84.15
N ALA A 300 46.40 -32.31 85.26
CA ALA A 300 45.08 -31.71 85.33
C ALA A 300 44.99 -30.45 84.47
N GLU A 301 46.01 -29.59 84.53
CA GLU A 301 46.15 -28.39 83.68
C GLU A 301 46.24 -28.77 82.19
N GLN A 302 47.04 -29.79 81.84
CA GLN A 302 47.11 -30.31 80.47
C GLN A 302 45.79 -30.88 79.97
N TYR A 303 45.02 -31.55 80.84
CA TYR A 303 43.69 -32.05 80.51
C TYR A 303 42.71 -30.91 80.24
N GLU A 304 42.68 -29.91 81.12
CA GLU A 304 41.83 -28.74 80.98
C GLU A 304 42.18 -27.95 79.71
N GLN A 305 43.47 -27.74 79.45
CA GLN A 305 43.96 -27.13 78.22
C GLN A 305 43.56 -27.94 76.98
N SER A 306 43.74 -29.27 76.99
CA SER A 306 43.39 -30.13 75.87
C SER A 306 41.88 -30.14 75.58
N ILE A 307 41.03 -30.08 76.60
CA ILE A 307 39.58 -29.91 76.41
C ILE A 307 39.26 -28.55 75.82
N ASN A 308 39.80 -27.47 76.38
CA ASN A 308 39.51 -26.11 75.92
C ASN A 308 39.96 -25.90 74.47
N GLU A 309 41.16 -26.37 74.12
CA GLU A 309 41.69 -26.33 72.75
C GLU A 309 40.84 -27.15 71.78
N MET A 310 40.41 -28.36 72.17
CA MET A 310 39.54 -29.20 71.34
C MET A 310 38.19 -28.54 71.10
N MET A 311 37.56 -27.99 72.15
CA MET A 311 36.26 -27.30 72.07
C MET A 311 36.36 -26.06 71.17
N ALA A 312 37.37 -25.22 71.36
CA ALA A 312 37.58 -24.02 70.56
C ALA A 312 37.90 -24.37 69.09
N SER A 313 38.76 -25.36 68.85
CA SER A 313 39.13 -25.81 67.51
C SER A 313 37.92 -26.38 66.75
N GLN A 314 37.08 -27.19 67.41
CA GLN A 314 35.88 -27.73 66.80
C GLN A 314 34.79 -26.67 66.56
N ALA A 315 34.68 -25.67 67.44
CA ALA A 315 33.77 -24.54 67.22
C ALA A 315 34.19 -23.72 65.99
N MET A 316 35.46 -23.30 65.95
CA MET A 316 36.03 -22.55 64.83
C MET A 316 35.94 -23.32 63.51
N ARG A 317 36.20 -24.63 63.54
CA ARG A 317 36.11 -25.48 62.34
C ARG A 317 34.68 -25.54 61.80
N LEU A 318 33.69 -25.77 62.66
CA LEU A 318 32.30 -25.81 62.25
C LEU A 318 31.86 -24.47 61.64
N GLU A 319 32.20 -23.36 62.29
CA GLU A 319 31.88 -22.02 61.80
C GLU A 319 32.53 -21.75 60.43
N ALA A 320 33.83 -22.07 60.28
CA ALA A 320 34.54 -21.90 59.02
C ALA A 320 33.97 -22.78 57.88
N GLU A 321 33.57 -24.02 58.17
CA GLU A 321 32.91 -24.90 57.21
C GLU A 321 31.53 -24.32 56.79
N GLN A 322 30.73 -23.83 57.74
CA GLN A 322 29.42 -23.23 57.47
C GLN A 322 29.52 -21.94 56.65
N ASP A 323 30.49 -21.07 56.95
CA ASP A 323 30.76 -19.85 56.19
C ASP A 323 31.19 -20.16 54.75
N SER A 324 32.08 -21.14 54.58
CA SER A 324 32.51 -21.61 53.26
C SER A 324 31.34 -22.14 52.43
N GLU A 325 30.47 -22.97 53.02
CA GLU A 325 29.26 -23.46 52.34
C GLU A 325 28.29 -22.33 51.97
N CYS A 326 28.11 -21.35 52.85
CA CYS A 326 27.29 -20.17 52.59
C CYS A 326 27.83 -19.34 51.42
N LEU A 327 29.15 -19.11 51.37
CA LEU A 327 29.81 -18.39 50.28
C LEU A 327 29.70 -19.16 48.96
N ALA A 328 29.96 -20.47 48.98
CA ALA A 328 29.85 -21.33 47.81
C ALA A 328 28.43 -21.33 47.25
N LEU A 329 27.41 -21.49 48.11
CA LEU A 329 26.01 -21.43 47.66
C LEU A 329 25.66 -20.06 47.09
N LYS A 330 26.04 -18.96 47.75
CA LYS A 330 25.80 -17.60 47.22
C LYS A 330 26.43 -17.41 45.85
N GLN A 331 27.66 -17.89 45.65
CA GLN A 331 28.35 -17.79 44.37
C GLN A 331 27.65 -18.63 43.29
N GLN A 332 27.22 -19.86 43.62
CA GLN A 332 26.49 -20.72 42.69
C GLN A 332 25.16 -20.08 42.26
N LEU A 333 24.33 -19.63 43.22
CA LEU A 333 23.04 -19.00 42.91
C LEU A 333 23.20 -17.72 42.09
N LYS A 334 24.29 -16.96 42.32
CA LYS A 334 24.63 -15.79 41.51
C LYS A 334 24.98 -16.17 40.07
N GLN A 335 25.80 -17.22 39.88
CA GLN A 335 26.14 -17.72 38.53
C GLN A 335 24.92 -18.21 37.77
N GLU A 336 24.02 -18.94 38.45
CA GLU A 336 22.74 -19.39 37.87
C GLU A 336 21.87 -18.20 37.43
N MET A 337 21.83 -17.12 38.22
CA MET A 337 21.12 -15.88 37.86
C MET A 337 21.74 -15.18 36.64
N GLU A 338 23.07 -15.09 36.59
CA GLU A 338 23.80 -14.50 35.45
C GLU A 338 23.57 -15.30 34.15
N LEU A 339 23.51 -16.63 34.25
CA LEU A 339 23.16 -17.49 33.11
C LEU A 339 21.72 -17.27 32.63
N LEU A 340 20.77 -17.10 33.55
CA LEU A 340 19.39 -16.78 33.20
C LEU A 340 19.29 -15.42 32.50
N ASP A 341 19.93 -14.38 33.03
CA ASP A 341 19.99 -13.05 32.41
C ASP A 341 20.62 -13.11 31.01
N ALA A 342 21.72 -13.84 30.85
CA ALA A 342 22.36 -14.05 29.55
C ALA A 342 21.43 -14.77 28.55
N TYR A 343 20.70 -15.79 29.01
CA TYR A 343 19.72 -16.51 28.19
C TYR A 343 18.56 -15.59 27.74
N GLN A 344 18.01 -14.80 28.66
CA GLN A 344 16.93 -13.85 28.37
C GLN A 344 17.38 -12.76 27.39
N LYS A 345 18.58 -12.20 27.59
CA LYS A 345 19.19 -11.22 26.66
C LYS A 345 19.38 -11.80 25.26
N LYS A 346 19.88 -13.04 25.17
CA LYS A 346 20.06 -13.74 23.89
C LYS A 346 18.71 -13.96 23.19
N THR A 347 17.70 -14.43 23.92
CA THR A 347 16.36 -14.67 23.38
C THR A 347 15.70 -13.38 22.90
N LYS A 348 15.83 -12.29 23.66
CA LYS A 348 15.38 -10.96 23.26
C LYS A 348 16.05 -10.48 21.97
N SER A 349 17.38 -10.55 21.91
CA SER A 349 18.14 -10.14 20.71
C SER A 349 17.75 -10.96 19.47
N GLN A 350 17.54 -12.27 19.62
CA GLN A 350 17.07 -13.13 18.52
C GLN A 350 15.68 -12.73 18.01
N MET A 351 14.76 -12.35 18.91
CA MET A 351 13.43 -11.89 18.55
C MET A 351 13.46 -10.52 17.86
N GLU A 352 14.28 -9.59 18.34
CA GLU A 352 14.51 -8.30 17.69
C GLU A 352 15.07 -8.48 16.27
N ALA A 353 16.08 -9.35 16.10
CA ALA A 353 16.62 -9.68 14.78
C ALA A 353 15.59 -10.35 13.87
N GLN A 354 14.67 -11.16 14.42
CA GLN A 354 13.56 -11.72 13.65
C GLN A 354 12.58 -10.63 13.22
N HIS A 355 12.22 -9.72 14.12
CA HIS A 355 11.30 -8.60 13.82
C HIS A 355 11.85 -7.70 12.72
N GLU A 356 13.16 -7.39 12.76
CA GLU A 356 13.83 -6.61 11.73
C GLU A 356 13.79 -7.31 10.36
N ARG A 357 14.05 -8.62 10.32
CA ARG A 357 13.94 -9.41 9.07
C ARG A 357 12.51 -9.47 8.53
N GLU A 358 11.51 -9.59 9.40
CA GLU A 358 10.10 -9.57 9.00
C GLU A 358 9.69 -8.20 8.44
N GLN A 359 10.17 -7.12 9.06
CA GLN A 359 9.97 -5.75 8.57
C GLN A 359 10.61 -5.54 7.20
N GLN A 360 11.88 -5.89 7.02
CA GLN A 360 12.57 -5.79 5.73
C GLN A 360 11.88 -6.60 4.63
N LYS A 361 11.40 -7.81 4.95
CA LYS A 361 10.63 -8.64 4.01
C LYS A 361 9.32 -7.98 3.61
N LEU A 362 8.61 -7.35 4.55
CA LEU A 362 7.37 -6.63 4.25
C LEU A 362 7.66 -5.40 3.38
N GLU A 363 8.68 -4.62 3.72
CA GLU A 363 9.11 -3.44 2.95
C GLU A 363 9.50 -3.82 1.51
N GLN A 364 10.26 -4.91 1.32
CA GLN A 364 10.60 -5.44 -0.01
C GLN A 364 9.36 -5.87 -0.78
N LYS A 365 8.44 -6.59 -0.15
CA LYS A 365 7.19 -7.04 -0.78
C LYS A 365 6.34 -5.84 -1.23
N VAL A 366 6.21 -4.83 -0.37
CA VAL A 366 5.47 -3.59 -0.66
C VAL A 366 6.15 -2.82 -1.78
N SER A 367 7.48 -2.68 -1.76
CA SER A 367 8.25 -1.99 -2.79
C SER A 367 8.11 -2.65 -4.16
N ILE A 368 8.22 -3.98 -4.23
CA ILE A 368 8.03 -4.74 -5.48
C ILE A 368 6.60 -4.57 -6.00
N ARG A 369 5.60 -4.68 -5.12
CA ARG A 369 4.20 -4.49 -5.49
C ARG A 369 3.95 -3.08 -6.04
N ARG A 370 4.53 -2.06 -5.40
CA ARG A 370 4.42 -0.66 -5.81
C ARG A 370 5.07 -0.42 -7.17
N ALA A 371 6.27 -0.95 -7.39
CA ALA A 371 6.97 -0.83 -8.67
C ALA A 371 6.17 -1.48 -9.82
N HIS A 372 5.58 -2.66 -9.58
CA HIS A 372 4.72 -3.30 -10.58
C HIS A 372 3.44 -2.51 -10.86
N LEU A 373 2.84 -1.89 -9.82
CA LEU A 373 1.67 -1.05 -10.00
C LEU A 373 2.01 0.21 -10.82
N GLU A 374 3.12 0.87 -10.52
CA GLU A 374 3.59 2.05 -11.24
C GLU A 374 3.91 1.72 -12.70
N GLN A 375 4.64 0.64 -12.95
CA GLN A 375 4.91 0.16 -14.31
C GLN A 375 3.61 -0.11 -15.08
N LYS A 376 2.64 -0.79 -14.46
CA LYS A 376 1.35 -1.07 -15.09
C LYS A 376 0.60 0.22 -15.45
N ILE A 377 0.62 1.21 -14.56
CA ILE A 377 0.00 2.52 -14.80
C ILE A 377 0.68 3.22 -15.98
N GLU A 378 2.01 3.23 -16.03
CA GLU A 378 2.78 3.82 -17.13
C GLU A 378 2.47 3.16 -18.49
N GLU A 379 2.45 1.82 -18.52
CA GLU A 379 2.09 1.04 -19.72
C GLU A 379 0.65 1.34 -20.18
N GLU A 380 -0.30 1.40 -19.25
CA GLU A 380 -1.69 1.75 -19.57
C GLU A 380 -1.83 3.19 -20.08
N LEU A 381 -1.09 4.15 -19.52
CA LEU A 381 -1.09 5.55 -19.99
C LEU A 381 -0.47 5.66 -21.39
N ALA A 382 0.63 4.96 -21.66
CA ALA A 382 1.26 4.91 -22.97
C ALA A 382 0.33 4.28 -24.02
N ALA A 383 -0.32 3.16 -23.67
CA ALA A 383 -1.30 2.51 -24.53
C ALA A 383 -2.51 3.41 -24.82
N LEU A 384 -3.03 4.10 -23.80
CA LEU A 384 -4.13 5.05 -23.94
C LEU A 384 -3.75 6.21 -24.86
N GLN A 385 -2.55 6.76 -24.71
CA GLN A 385 -2.06 7.84 -25.56
C GLN A 385 -1.88 7.38 -27.01
N LYS A 386 -1.36 6.17 -27.23
CA LYS A 386 -1.27 5.56 -28.56
C LYS A 386 -2.65 5.43 -29.19
N GLU A 387 -3.61 4.82 -28.50
CA GLU A 387 -4.99 4.68 -28.98
C GLU A 387 -5.62 6.04 -29.31
N ARG A 388 -5.39 7.06 -28.47
CA ARG A 388 -5.85 8.43 -28.71
C ARG A 388 -5.34 8.96 -30.05
N THR A 389 -4.03 8.83 -30.30
CA THR A 389 -3.42 9.31 -31.55
C THR A 389 -3.91 8.55 -32.77
N GLU A 390 -4.07 7.23 -32.66
CA GLU A 390 -4.54 6.38 -33.75
C GLU A 390 -5.99 6.67 -34.13
N LYS A 391 -6.88 6.85 -33.14
CA LYS A 391 -8.27 7.23 -33.36
C LYS A 391 -8.41 8.59 -34.04
N ILE A 392 -7.64 9.58 -33.59
CA ILE A 392 -7.62 10.91 -34.20
C ILE A 392 -7.14 10.82 -35.65
N LYS A 393 -6.01 10.12 -35.88
CA LYS A 393 -5.45 9.92 -37.22
C LYS A 393 -6.45 9.24 -38.15
N HIS A 394 -7.09 8.16 -37.71
CA HIS A 394 -8.07 7.43 -38.51
C HIS A 394 -9.29 8.29 -38.88
N LEU A 395 -9.77 9.13 -37.96
CA LEU A 395 -10.86 10.07 -38.24
C LEU A 395 -10.46 11.06 -39.33
N PHE A 396 -9.31 11.73 -39.19
CA PHE A 396 -8.84 12.70 -40.18
C PHE A 396 -8.60 12.07 -41.55
N GLU A 397 -7.97 10.89 -41.62
CA GLU A 397 -7.77 10.19 -42.89
C GLU A 397 -9.10 9.83 -43.58
N ARG A 398 -10.11 9.42 -42.80
CA ARG A 398 -11.45 9.16 -43.35
C ARG A 398 -12.07 10.45 -43.89
N GLN A 399 -12.01 11.52 -43.11
CA GLN A 399 -12.57 12.83 -43.50
C GLN A 399 -11.89 13.39 -44.76
N ASP A 400 -10.56 13.28 -44.87
CA ASP A 400 -9.81 13.69 -46.06
C ASP A 400 -10.21 12.88 -47.30
N ARG A 401 -10.39 11.55 -47.17
CA ARG A 401 -10.88 10.70 -48.26
C ARG A 401 -12.30 11.09 -48.68
N GLU A 402 -13.18 11.37 -47.73
CA GLU A 402 -14.56 11.81 -47.99
C GLU A 402 -14.58 13.16 -48.74
N ILE A 403 -13.76 14.13 -48.33
CA ILE A 403 -13.63 15.44 -49.01
C ILE A 403 -13.06 15.25 -50.42
N SER A 404 -11.97 14.50 -50.56
CA SER A 404 -11.33 14.25 -51.86
C SER A 404 -12.28 13.57 -52.85
N THR A 405 -13.03 12.56 -52.38
CA THR A 405 -14.06 11.89 -53.18
C THR A 405 -15.16 12.87 -53.58
N PHE A 406 -15.69 13.65 -52.63
CA PHE A 406 -16.72 14.64 -52.91
C PHE A 406 -16.26 15.71 -53.91
N ASP A 407 -15.04 16.21 -53.77
CA ASP A 407 -14.49 17.25 -54.66
C ASP A 407 -14.18 16.66 -56.06
N SER A 408 -13.75 15.40 -56.15
CA SER A 408 -13.59 14.68 -57.42
C SER A 408 -14.92 14.50 -58.16
N GLU A 409 -15.95 14.02 -57.47
CA GLU A 409 -17.32 13.91 -58.02
C GLU A 409 -17.90 15.27 -58.42
N SER A 410 -17.60 16.32 -57.64
CA SER A 410 -18.05 17.68 -57.99
C SER A 410 -17.46 18.11 -59.32
N ARG A 411 -16.16 17.86 -59.54
CA ARG A 411 -15.47 18.16 -60.80
C ARG A 411 -16.01 17.35 -61.97
N SER A 412 -16.29 16.06 -61.79
CA SER A 412 -16.84 15.21 -62.86
C SER A 412 -18.24 15.63 -63.29
N LEU A 413 -19.05 16.17 -62.38
CA LEU A 413 -20.35 16.77 -62.67
C LEU A 413 -20.27 18.16 -63.31
N GLY A 414 -19.06 18.66 -63.60
CA GLY A 414 -18.83 19.96 -64.23
C GLY A 414 -18.83 21.14 -63.26
N PHE A 415 -18.86 20.90 -61.93
CA PHE A 415 -18.69 21.97 -60.95
C PHE A 415 -17.20 22.31 -60.79
N GLY A 416 -16.86 23.59 -60.90
CA GLY A 416 -15.54 24.10 -60.55
C GLY A 416 -15.28 24.11 -59.03
N SER A 417 -14.27 24.86 -58.57
CA SER A 417 -14.00 24.99 -57.14
C SER A 417 -15.24 25.52 -56.38
N LEU A 418 -15.70 24.76 -55.40
CA LEU A 418 -16.87 25.07 -54.57
C LEU A 418 -16.50 25.77 -53.26
N GLY A 419 -15.21 26.03 -53.02
CA GLY A 419 -14.71 26.61 -51.77
C GLY A 419 -15.02 28.09 -51.54
N SER A 420 -15.60 28.80 -52.52
CA SER A 420 -15.75 30.27 -52.52
C SER A 420 -17.20 30.77 -52.61
N LEU A 421 -18.21 29.91 -52.45
CA LEU A 421 -19.62 30.33 -52.47
C LEU A 421 -20.05 30.78 -51.07
N ASP A 422 -19.89 32.08 -50.80
CA ASP A 422 -20.55 32.72 -49.66
C ASP A 422 -22.05 32.82 -49.96
N PHE A 423 -22.84 32.05 -49.22
CA PHE A 423 -24.29 32.26 -49.16
C PHE A 423 -24.53 33.54 -48.35
N PRO A 424 -25.56 34.36 -48.69
CA PRO A 424 -25.88 35.54 -47.90
C PRO A 424 -26.04 35.13 -46.44
N LYS A 425 -25.16 35.65 -45.57
CA LYS A 425 -25.34 35.53 -44.12
C LYS A 425 -26.63 36.30 -43.80
N GLU A 426 -27.57 35.64 -43.14
CA GLU A 426 -28.65 36.37 -42.50
C GLU A 426 -28.01 37.27 -41.43
N ASP A 427 -28.18 38.58 -41.60
CA ASP A 427 -28.07 39.52 -40.49
C ASP A 427 -29.04 39.04 -39.40
N ASN A 428 -28.48 38.41 -38.37
CA ASN A 428 -29.21 38.10 -37.15
C ASN A 428 -29.71 39.42 -36.55
N ARG A 429 -31.02 39.61 -36.55
CA ARG A 429 -31.71 40.52 -35.62
C ARG A 429 -31.97 39.80 -34.31
#